data_AF-A0A1Z9GW20-F1
#
_entry.id   AF-A0A1Z9GW20-F1
#
_cell.length_a   1.000
_cell.length_b   1.000
_cell.length_c   1.000
_cell.angle_alpha   90.00
_cell.angle_beta   90.00
_cell.angle_gamma   90.00
#
_symmetry.space_group_name_H-M   'P 1'
#
loop_
_entity.id
_entity.type
_entity.pdbx_description
1 polymer ?
#
loop_
_entity_poly.entity_id
_entity_poly.type
_entity_poly.pdbx_seq_one_letter_code
_entity_poly.pdbx_strand_id
1 'polypeptide(L)'
;MTYYVYLIKTLVLVLIKYFKFRFAKKKLSFKETFITYSVYPEDVFWCMFGPILNKNFIICPPEKAINFGFESDPRIAYEINQNKKPFGCHNWTRYDKVFISGLLNDK
;
A
#
# COMPACT_ATOMS: atom_id res chain seq x y z
N MET A 1 6.30 -13.45 10.64
CA MET A 1 7.72 -13.20 10.98
C MET A 1 8.27 -11.95 10.30
N THR A 2 8.03 -11.78 8.99
CA THR A 2 8.48 -10.64 8.18
C THR A 2 8.02 -9.27 8.70
N TYR A 3 6.73 -9.12 9.05
CA TYR A 3 6.14 -7.85 9.54
C TYR A 3 6.89 -7.24 10.74
N TYR A 4 7.18 -8.05 11.77
CA TYR A 4 7.88 -7.59 12.98
C TYR A 4 9.30 -7.09 12.68
N VAL A 5 9.99 -7.73 11.73
CA VAL A 5 11.33 -7.30 11.29
C VAL A 5 11.26 -5.91 10.63
N TYR A 6 10.27 -5.67 9.77
CA TYR A 6 10.07 -4.36 9.16
C TYR A 6 9.66 -3.30 10.19
N LEU A 7 8.83 -3.66 11.16
CA LEU A 7 8.41 -2.75 12.22
C LEU A 7 9.60 -2.33 13.08
N ILE A 8 10.42 -3.29 13.54
CA ILE A 8 11.63 -3.02 14.31
C ILE A 8 12.62 -2.18 13.50
N LYS A 9 12.88 -2.52 12.22
CA LYS A 9 13.74 -1.72 11.34
C LYS A 9 13.23 -0.29 11.18
N THR A 10 11.93 -0.10 11.00
CA THR A 10 11.30 1.22 10.89
C THR A 10 11.50 2.02 12.18
N LEU A 11 11.20 1.42 13.34
CA LEU A 11 11.36 2.07 14.64
C LEU A 11 12.81 2.47 14.91
N VAL A 12 13.77 1.60 14.63
CA VAL A 12 15.21 1.89 14.79
C VAL A 12 15.64 3.05 13.89
N LEU A 13 15.26 3.04 12.60
CA LEU A 13 15.60 4.12 11.66
C LEU A 13 14.96 5.45 12.06
N VAL A 14 13.69 5.42 12.47
CA VAL A 14 12.95 6.60 12.93
C VAL A 14 13.60 7.17 14.19
N LEU A 15 13.98 6.33 15.17
CA LEU A 15 14.67 6.79 16.37
C LEU A 15 16.03 7.41 16.03
N ILE A 16 16.87 6.74 15.25
CA ILE A 16 18.19 7.25 14.84
C ILE A 16 18.05 8.61 14.13
N LYS A 17 17.10 8.72 13.19
CA LYS A 17 16.86 9.96 12.43
C LYS A 17 16.26 11.05 13.30
N TYR A 18 15.27 10.73 14.13
CA TYR A 18 14.65 11.68 15.05
C TYR A 18 15.69 12.32 15.99
N PHE A 19 16.55 11.51 16.61
CA PHE A 19 17.63 12.05 17.45
C PHE A 19 18.62 12.86 16.62
N LYS A 20 19.07 12.39 15.45
CA LYS A 20 19.93 13.18 14.54
C LYS A 20 19.30 14.54 14.16
N PHE A 21 18.00 14.60 13.89
CA PHE A 21 17.29 15.85 13.55
C PHE A 21 17.08 16.76 14.75
N ARG A 22 16.87 16.20 15.94
CA ARG A 22 16.82 16.96 17.20
C ARG A 22 18.16 17.69 17.44
N PHE A 23 19.28 17.02 17.17
CA PHE A 23 20.62 17.62 17.24
C PHE A 23 20.87 18.63 16.10
N ALA A 24 20.35 18.37 14.89
CA ALA A 24 20.46 19.29 13.75
C ALA A 24 19.45 20.46 13.76
N LYS A 25 18.70 20.67 14.86
CA LYS A 25 17.64 21.69 15.03
C LYS A 25 16.58 21.72 13.91
N LYS A 26 16.36 20.60 13.21
CA LYS A 26 15.31 20.52 12.16
C LYS A 26 13.95 20.25 12.82
N LYS A 27 12.92 20.96 12.37
CA LYS A 27 11.61 21.09 13.07
C LYS A 27 10.60 19.98 12.76
N LEU A 28 11.04 18.78 12.33
CA LEU A 28 10.10 17.67 12.11
C LEU A 28 9.69 17.05 13.44
N SER A 29 8.38 16.90 13.64
CA SER A 29 7.80 16.09 14.69
C SER A 29 8.11 14.60 14.50
N PHE A 30 7.91 13.81 15.55
CA PHE A 30 8.06 12.35 15.47
C PHE A 30 7.14 11.75 14.40
N LYS A 31 5.90 12.26 14.29
CA LYS A 31 4.92 11.83 13.30
C LYS A 31 5.42 12.05 11.86
N GLU A 32 5.92 13.24 11.57
CA GLU A 32 6.45 13.56 10.24
C GLU A 32 7.71 12.74 9.95
N THR A 33 8.57 12.53 10.95
CA THR A 33 9.75 11.66 10.82
C THR A 33 9.36 10.22 10.50
N PHE A 34 8.32 9.68 11.15
CA PHE A 34 7.81 8.34 10.88
C PHE A 34 7.26 8.18 9.46
N ILE A 35 6.48 9.15 8.97
CA ILE A 35 5.94 9.15 7.61
C ILE A 35 7.08 9.23 6.58
N THR A 36 8.01 10.17 6.75
CA THR A 36 9.07 10.42 5.76
C THR A 36 10.10 9.28 5.67
N TYR A 37 10.33 8.54 6.76
CA TYR A 37 11.38 7.52 6.83
C TYR A 37 10.86 6.10 7.02
N SER A 38 9.58 5.88 6.71
CA SER A 38 9.03 4.54 6.57
C SER A 38 9.83 3.73 5.54
N VAL A 39 10.08 2.45 5.85
CA VAL A 39 10.70 1.50 4.90
C VAL A 39 9.69 0.60 4.20
N TYR A 40 8.39 0.82 4.45
CA TYR A 40 7.32 0.09 3.78
C TYR A 40 7.04 0.68 2.40
N PRO A 41 6.63 -0.14 1.43
CA PRO A 41 5.93 0.35 0.24
C PRO A 41 4.79 1.30 0.62
N GLU A 42 4.52 2.29 -0.23
CA GLU A 42 3.61 3.40 0.06
C GLU A 42 2.19 2.94 0.37
N ASP A 43 1.63 2.05 -0.46
CA ASP A 43 0.34 1.40 -0.28
C ASP A 43 0.24 0.61 1.05
N VAL A 44 1.26 -0.18 1.37
CA VAL A 44 1.36 -0.94 2.62
C VAL A 44 1.42 0.00 3.82
N PHE A 45 2.20 1.07 3.71
CA PHE A 45 2.31 2.07 4.77
C PHE A 45 0.96 2.70 5.08
N TRP A 46 0.25 3.20 4.07
CA TRP A 46 -1.03 3.88 4.29
C TRP A 46 -2.14 2.93 4.74
N CYS A 47 -2.18 1.70 4.25
CA CYS A 47 -3.13 0.68 4.71
C CYS A 47 -2.92 0.31 6.19
N MET A 48 -1.68 0.26 6.68
CA MET A 48 -1.42 -0.15 8.06
C MET A 48 -1.44 1.01 9.05
N PHE A 49 -0.87 2.16 8.67
CA PHE A 49 -0.63 3.26 9.60
C PHE A 49 -1.56 4.46 9.36
N GLY A 50 -2.17 4.60 8.18
CA GLY A 50 -3.09 5.69 7.86
C GLY A 50 -4.18 5.89 8.92
N PRO A 51 -4.98 4.84 9.26
CA PRO A 51 -6.04 4.94 10.28
C PRO A 51 -5.52 5.26 11.69
N ILE A 52 -4.29 4.85 12.01
CA ILE A 52 -3.64 5.14 13.30
C ILE A 52 -3.19 6.60 13.37
N LEU A 53 -2.63 7.12 12.27
CA LEU A 53 -2.10 8.47 12.17
C LEU A 53 -3.18 9.54 12.00
N ASN A 54 -4.33 9.16 11.46
CA ASN A 54 -5.48 10.03 11.28
C ASN A 54 -6.77 9.19 11.35
N LYS A 55 -7.60 9.42 12.38
CA LYS A 55 -8.88 8.71 12.56
C LYS A 55 -9.89 8.93 11.43
N ASN A 56 -9.73 10.01 10.66
CA ASN A 56 -10.57 10.31 9.50
C ASN A 56 -10.05 9.63 8.21
N PHE A 57 -8.90 8.95 8.28
CA PHE A 57 -8.40 8.15 7.16
C PHE A 57 -9.12 6.80 7.16
N ILE A 58 -10.07 6.65 6.23
CA ILE A 58 -10.93 5.47 6.12
C ILE A 58 -10.43 4.62 4.96
N ILE A 59 -10.21 3.34 5.21
CA ILE A 59 -9.80 2.37 4.19
C ILE A 59 -11.06 1.83 3.49
N CYS A 60 -11.02 1.76 2.17
CA CYS A 60 -12.09 1.18 1.38
C CYS A 60 -12.24 -0.32 1.70
N PRO A 61 -13.45 -0.83 1.98
CA PRO A 61 -13.68 -2.26 2.16
C PRO A 61 -13.23 -3.06 0.92
N PRO A 62 -12.64 -4.26 1.09
CA PRO A 62 -12.15 -5.08 -0.03
C PRO A 62 -13.20 -5.34 -1.11
N GLU A 63 -14.46 -5.53 -0.71
CA GLU A 63 -15.59 -5.83 -1.61
C GLU A 63 -15.91 -4.65 -2.54
N LYS A 64 -15.58 -3.42 -2.13
CA LYS A 64 -15.69 -2.23 -2.97
C LYS A 64 -14.40 -2.01 -3.76
N ALA A 65 -13.26 -2.16 -3.11
CA ALA A 65 -11.94 -1.94 -3.70
C ALA A 65 -11.66 -2.87 -4.90
N ILE A 66 -12.18 -4.10 -4.89
CA ILE A 66 -11.98 -5.06 -5.98
C ILE A 66 -12.56 -4.58 -7.32
N ASN A 67 -13.59 -3.73 -7.31
CA ASN A 67 -14.13 -3.11 -8.53
C ASN A 67 -13.15 -2.10 -9.16
N PHE A 68 -12.15 -1.63 -8.42
CA PHE A 68 -11.23 -0.60 -8.88
C PHE A 68 -10.05 -1.19 -9.65
N GLY A 69 -9.43 -2.24 -9.13
CA GLY A 69 -8.12 -2.67 -9.62
C GLY A 69 -7.86 -4.16 -9.46
N PHE A 70 -7.39 -4.81 -10.52
CA PHE A 70 -6.74 -6.13 -10.43
C PHE A 70 -5.23 -6.02 -10.56
N GLU A 71 -4.49 -6.94 -9.92
CA GLU A 71 -3.03 -7.02 -10.05
C GLU A 71 -2.52 -8.47 -9.99
N SER A 72 -2.23 -8.99 -8.79
CA SER A 72 -1.39 -10.19 -8.61
C SER A 72 -2.07 -11.51 -8.93
N ASP A 73 -3.38 -11.60 -8.72
CA ASP A 73 -4.21 -12.74 -9.11
C ASP A 73 -5.49 -12.26 -9.80
N PRO A 74 -5.40 -11.93 -11.11
CA PRO A 74 -6.51 -11.30 -11.82
C PRO A 74 -7.69 -12.25 -12.05
N ARG A 75 -7.48 -13.58 -12.05
CA ARG A 75 -8.55 -14.56 -12.25
C ARG A 75 -9.42 -14.68 -11.00
N ILE A 76 -8.78 -14.86 -9.85
CA ILE A 76 -9.51 -14.89 -8.57
C ILE A 76 -10.19 -13.54 -8.35
N ALA A 77 -9.50 -12.44 -8.63
CA ALA A 77 -10.08 -11.11 -8.51
C ALA A 77 -11.31 -10.94 -9.42
N TYR A 78 -11.28 -11.44 -10.65
CA TYR A 78 -12.41 -11.43 -11.57
C TYR A 78 -13.61 -12.24 -11.06
N GLU A 79 -13.35 -13.44 -10.54
CA GLU A 79 -14.38 -14.30 -9.94
C GLU A 79 -15.06 -13.62 -8.74
N ILE A 80 -14.25 -13.10 -7.80
CA ILE A 80 -14.75 -12.37 -6.63
C ILE A 80 -15.48 -11.09 -7.04
N ASN A 81 -15.05 -10.44 -8.13
CA ASN A 81 -15.72 -9.29 -8.72
C ASN A 81 -16.94 -9.68 -9.57
N GLN A 82 -17.53 -10.86 -9.35
CA GLN A 82 -18.73 -11.34 -10.02
C GLN A 82 -18.59 -11.44 -11.55
N ASN A 83 -17.39 -11.79 -12.03
CA ASN A 83 -17.04 -11.80 -13.45
C ASN A 83 -17.28 -10.44 -14.12
N LYS A 84 -17.04 -9.34 -13.41
CA LYS A 84 -17.06 -7.98 -13.95
C LYS A 84 -15.65 -7.45 -14.08
N LYS A 85 -15.42 -6.64 -15.11
CA LYS A 85 -14.15 -5.95 -15.31
C LYS A 85 -13.93 -4.93 -14.18
N PRO A 86 -12.69 -4.76 -13.69
CA PRO A 86 -12.35 -3.67 -12.80
C PRO A 86 -12.27 -2.36 -13.59
N PHE A 87 -12.18 -1.24 -12.89
CA PHE A 87 -11.87 0.05 -13.51
C PHE A 87 -10.50 0.06 -14.20
N GLY A 88 -9.51 -0.63 -13.63
CA GLY A 88 -8.18 -0.76 -14.23
C GLY A 88 -7.41 -2.00 -13.77
N CYS A 89 -6.25 -2.22 -14.38
CA CYS A 89 -5.33 -3.29 -13.99
C CYS A 89 -3.93 -2.71 -13.81
N HIS A 90 -3.34 -2.91 -12.63
CA HIS A 90 -1.96 -2.48 -12.35
C HIS A 90 -0.98 -3.58 -12.75
N ASN A 91 0.19 -3.18 -13.26
CA ASN A 91 1.30 -4.08 -13.58
C ASN A 91 0.89 -5.33 -14.40
N TRP A 92 -0.11 -5.19 -15.28
CA TRP A 92 -0.80 -6.32 -15.92
C TRP A 92 0.09 -7.14 -16.86
N THR A 93 1.21 -6.59 -17.31
CA THR A 93 2.19 -7.33 -18.12
C THR A 93 2.99 -8.34 -17.31
N ARG A 94 3.08 -8.13 -15.98
CA ARG A 94 3.78 -9.00 -15.05
C ARG A 94 2.91 -10.15 -14.55
N TYR A 95 1.61 -9.93 -14.41
CA TYR A 95 0.67 -10.87 -13.80
C TYR A 95 -0.40 -11.31 -14.80
N ASP A 96 -0.40 -12.61 -15.15
CA ASP A 96 -1.28 -13.25 -16.15
C ASP A 96 -1.66 -12.34 -17.33
N LYS A 97 -0.62 -11.92 -18.06
CA LYS A 97 -0.73 -11.00 -19.20
C LYS A 97 -1.80 -11.43 -20.19
N VAL A 98 -1.90 -12.72 -20.49
CA VAL A 98 -2.87 -13.25 -21.45
C VAL A 98 -4.29 -12.99 -20.97
N PHE A 99 -4.60 -13.38 -19.72
CA PHE A 99 -5.92 -13.16 -19.14
C PHE A 99 -6.30 -11.68 -19.09
N ILE A 100 -5.43 -10.82 -18.54
CA ILE A 100 -5.74 -9.39 -18.43
C ILE A 100 -5.86 -8.74 -19.80
N SER A 101 -4.99 -9.08 -20.76
CA SER A 101 -5.10 -8.54 -22.12
C SER A 101 -6.40 -8.93 -22.80
N GLY A 102 -6.89 -10.16 -22.60
CA GLY A 102 -8.21 -10.58 -23.08
C GLY A 102 -9.31 -9.73 -22.45
N LEU A 103 -9.28 -9.60 -21.12
CA LEU A 103 -10.26 -8.82 -20.36
C LEU A 103 -10.33 -7.35 -20.82
N LEU A 104 -9.19 -6.73 -21.13
CA LEU A 104 -9.11 -5.33 -21.58
C LEU A 104 -9.50 -5.14 -23.05
N ASN A 105 -9.28 -6.15 -23.90
CA ASN A 105 -9.53 -6.08 -25.35
C ASN A 105 -10.93 -6.54 -25.77
N ASP A 106 -11.70 -7.13 -24.85
CA ASP A 106 -13.12 -7.43 -25.06
C ASP A 106 -13.89 -6.13 -25.33
N LYS A 107 -14.18 -5.87 -26.62
CA LYS A 107 -15.00 -4.77 -27.12
C LYS A 107 -16.48 -5.04 -26.95
#